data_AF-A0A9E5WH24-F1
#
_entry.id   AF-A0A9E5WH24-F1
#
_cell.length_a   1.000
_cell.length_b   1.000
_cell.length_c   1.000
_cell.angle_alpha   90.00
_cell.angle_beta   90.00
_cell.angle_gamma   90.00
#
_symmetry.space_group_name_H-M   'P 1'
#
loop_
_entity.id
_entity.type
_entity.pdbx_description
1 polymer ?
#
loop_
_entity_poly.entity_id
_entity_poly.type
_entity_poly.pdbx_seq_one_letter_code
_entity_poly.pdbx_strand_id
1 'polypeptide(L)'
;MLKLKRLMLAPAILALSVVAPLHISAKEATMFDNRGAFQLRGKIADRSCTAQTNLQSASDKPVGLALYWRPKKSLFLLVSHPDVTTDGSMQKIRFRFPDGKSVALKLTLRDKTLQARLGIGSSIPALFHEVKISSSVNVELVGLDDSFRIDLAEKGNVQQGLLDCQKWLNQ
;
A
#
# COMPACT_ATOMS: atom_id res chain seq x y z
N MET A 1 -48.02 44.92 30.39
CA MET A 1 -47.08 44.48 29.34
C MET A 1 -47.71 43.29 28.60
N LEU A 2 -48.34 43.53 27.45
CA LEU A 2 -49.13 42.55 26.70
C LEU A 2 -48.36 42.02 25.48
N LYS A 3 -48.47 40.71 25.26
CA LYS A 3 -47.97 39.91 24.12
C LYS A 3 -48.58 40.35 22.78
N LEU A 4 -47.84 40.19 21.67
CA LEU A 4 -48.35 39.47 20.48
C LEU A 4 -47.24 39.11 19.46
N LYS A 5 -47.24 37.83 19.05
CA LYS A 5 -46.51 37.23 17.92
C LYS A 5 -47.10 37.65 16.56
N ARG A 6 -46.27 37.75 15.52
CA ARG A 6 -46.51 37.49 14.06
C ARG A 6 -45.12 37.63 13.38
N LEU A 7 -44.39 36.57 13.02
CA LEU A 7 -44.56 35.58 11.94
C LEU A 7 -44.51 36.16 10.51
N MET A 8 -43.58 35.60 9.72
CA MET A 8 -43.42 35.63 8.24
C MET A 8 -42.71 36.88 7.65
N LEU A 9 -41.82 36.83 6.66
CA LEU A 9 -41.45 35.85 5.64
C LEU A 9 -39.94 35.93 5.34
N ALA A 10 -39.31 34.78 5.10
CA ALA A 10 -37.98 34.68 4.48
C ALA A 10 -38.11 34.72 2.94
N PRO A 11 -37.22 35.41 2.20
CA PRO A 11 -37.05 35.14 0.78
C PRO A 11 -36.14 33.92 0.62
N ALA A 12 -36.74 32.78 0.28
CA ALA A 12 -36.05 31.60 -0.22
C ALA A 12 -35.43 31.94 -1.59
N ILE A 13 -34.12 32.15 -1.63
CA ILE A 13 -33.36 32.18 -2.88
C ILE A 13 -33.11 30.72 -3.27
N LEU A 14 -33.89 30.21 -4.22
CA LEU A 14 -33.58 28.98 -4.95
C LEU A 14 -32.29 29.23 -5.76
N ALA A 15 -31.15 28.79 -5.24
CA ALA A 15 -29.99 28.52 -6.08
C ALA A 15 -30.19 27.12 -6.69
N LEU A 16 -30.69 27.06 -7.93
CA LEU A 16 -30.50 25.89 -8.78
C LEU A 16 -29.01 25.75 -9.07
N SER A 17 -28.28 25.06 -8.19
CA SER A 17 -26.97 24.53 -8.53
C SER A 17 -27.19 23.36 -9.48
N VAL A 18 -27.02 23.65 -10.78
CA VAL A 18 -26.86 22.64 -11.83
C VAL A 18 -25.68 21.76 -11.41
N VAL A 19 -25.98 20.57 -10.89
CA VAL A 19 -24.98 19.52 -10.69
C VAL A 19 -24.55 19.10 -12.10
N ALA A 20 -23.46 19.67 -12.57
CA ALA A 20 -22.81 19.17 -13.78
C ALA A 20 -22.53 17.66 -13.54
N PRO A 21 -22.90 16.77 -14.47
CA PRO A 21 -22.52 15.37 -14.34
C PRO A 21 -21.00 15.31 -14.34
N LEU A 22 -20.42 14.87 -13.22
CA LEU A 22 -19.04 14.45 -13.09
C LEU A 22 -18.79 13.39 -14.16
N HIS A 23 -18.27 13.82 -15.31
CA HIS A 23 -17.71 12.92 -16.32
C HIS A 23 -16.40 12.39 -15.74
N ILE A 24 -16.49 11.46 -14.79
CA ILE A 24 -15.36 10.63 -14.40
C ILE A 24 -15.03 9.82 -15.66
N SER A 25 -14.07 10.31 -16.44
CA SER A 25 -13.52 9.57 -17.55
C SER A 25 -13.08 8.21 -17.01
N ALA A 26 -13.58 7.12 -17.59
CA ALA A 26 -13.21 5.76 -17.17
C ALA A 26 -11.68 5.55 -17.15
N LYS A 27 -10.91 6.40 -17.85
CA LYS A 27 -9.43 6.41 -17.84
C LYS A 27 -8.80 6.86 -16.51
N GLU A 28 -9.54 7.51 -15.62
CA GLU A 28 -9.06 8.00 -14.33
C GLU A 28 -9.63 7.23 -13.12
N ALA A 29 -10.41 6.18 -13.37
CA ALA A 29 -11.03 5.43 -12.29
C ALA A 29 -9.96 4.83 -11.35
N THR A 30 -10.25 4.91 -10.06
CA THR A 30 -9.45 4.31 -8.99
C THR A 30 -10.33 3.33 -8.22
N MET A 31 -9.84 2.12 -8.05
CA MET A 31 -10.43 1.08 -7.20
C MET A 31 -9.83 1.19 -5.80
N PHE A 32 -10.65 0.98 -4.78
CA PHE A 32 -10.22 0.76 -3.40
C PHE A 32 -10.87 -0.52 -2.86
N ASP A 33 -10.08 -1.33 -2.17
CA ASP A 33 -10.53 -2.58 -1.53
C ASP A 33 -9.72 -2.78 -0.24
N ASN A 34 -10.33 -3.31 0.82
CA ASN A 34 -9.66 -3.57 2.10
C ASN A 34 -9.63 -5.07 2.38
N ARG A 35 -8.44 -5.62 2.63
CA ARG A 35 -8.21 -7.03 2.94
C ARG A 35 -7.46 -7.12 4.25
N GLY A 36 -8.24 -7.08 5.33
CA GLY A 36 -7.74 -7.03 6.70
C GLY A 36 -6.83 -5.83 6.95
N ALA A 37 -5.57 -6.06 7.32
CA ALA A 37 -4.62 -4.97 7.57
C ALA A 37 -4.12 -4.25 6.29
N PHE A 38 -4.45 -4.77 5.11
CA PHE A 38 -4.00 -4.22 3.84
C PHE A 38 -5.10 -3.43 3.13
N GLN A 39 -4.74 -2.24 2.66
CA GLN A 39 -5.52 -1.47 1.70
C GLN A 39 -4.99 -1.75 0.28
N LEU A 40 -5.89 -2.10 -0.61
CA LEU A 40 -5.62 -2.24 -2.03
C LEU A 40 -6.11 -1.03 -2.81
N ARG A 41 -5.30 -0.62 -3.78
CA ARG A 41 -5.60 0.48 -4.68
C ARG A 41 -5.28 0.09 -6.13
N GLY A 42 -6.28 0.14 -6.99
CA GLY A 42 -6.12 0.00 -8.44
C GLY A 42 -6.17 1.36 -9.14
N LYS A 43 -5.33 1.59 -10.14
CA LYS A 43 -5.36 2.80 -10.97
C LYS A 43 -5.35 2.44 -12.45
N ILE A 44 -6.39 2.83 -13.20
CA ILE A 44 -6.50 2.55 -14.64
C ILE A 44 -5.42 3.31 -15.42
N ALA A 45 -5.23 4.60 -15.15
CA ALA A 45 -4.25 5.44 -15.85
C ALA A 45 -2.82 4.84 -15.82
N ASP A 46 -2.40 4.32 -14.67
CA ASP A 46 -1.05 3.75 -14.47
C ASP A 46 -0.97 2.25 -14.83
N ARG A 47 -2.14 1.62 -15.03
CA ARG A 47 -2.36 0.17 -15.07
C ARG A 47 -1.61 -0.53 -13.93
N SER A 48 -1.91 -0.12 -12.71
CA SER A 48 -1.20 -0.57 -11.51
C SER A 48 -2.14 -0.97 -10.38
N CYS A 49 -1.73 -1.95 -9.60
CA CYS A 49 -2.32 -2.36 -8.34
C CYS A 49 -1.31 -2.13 -7.22
N THR A 50 -1.74 -1.61 -6.09
CA THR A 50 -0.92 -1.48 -4.88
C THR A 50 -1.63 -2.19 -3.75
N ALA A 51 -0.96 -3.03 -2.98
CA ALA A 51 -1.41 -3.48 -1.67
C ALA A 51 -0.49 -2.86 -0.62
N GLN A 52 -1.04 -2.11 0.32
CA GLN A 52 -0.25 -1.36 1.30
C GLN A 52 -0.78 -1.54 2.71
N THR A 53 0.10 -1.46 3.69
CA THR A 53 -0.24 -1.49 5.12
C THR A 53 0.72 -0.59 5.89
N ASN A 54 0.29 -0.14 7.07
CA ASN A 54 1.12 0.61 8.01
C ASN A 54 1.40 -0.28 9.22
N LEU A 55 2.65 -0.31 9.63
CA LEU A 55 3.18 -1.14 10.70
C LEU A 55 3.94 -0.26 11.68
N GLN A 56 4.21 -0.82 12.85
CA GLN A 56 5.11 -0.21 13.83
C GLN A 56 6.42 -1.01 13.86
N SER A 57 7.55 -0.31 13.86
CA SER A 57 8.86 -0.93 14.04
C SER A 57 9.15 -1.27 15.50
N ALA A 58 10.21 -2.05 15.72
CA ALA A 58 10.71 -2.39 17.04
C ALA A 58 11.20 -1.15 17.80
N SER A 59 11.63 -0.12 17.09
CA SER A 59 12.02 1.18 17.63
C SER A 59 10.85 2.18 17.75
N ASP A 60 9.61 1.69 17.69
CA ASP A 60 8.38 2.50 17.80
C ASP A 60 8.28 3.61 16.73
N LYS A 61 8.67 3.27 15.49
CA LYS A 61 8.53 4.17 14.33
C LYS A 61 7.46 3.66 13.35
N PRO A 62 6.69 4.56 12.71
CA PRO A 62 5.73 4.17 11.70
C PRO A 62 6.46 3.69 10.43
N VAL A 63 6.07 2.53 9.93
CA VAL A 63 6.61 1.92 8.72
C VAL A 63 5.49 1.71 7.71
N GLY A 64 5.65 2.26 6.50
CA GLY A 64 4.78 1.93 5.39
C GLY A 64 5.35 0.76 4.60
N LEU A 65 4.53 -0.26 4.36
CA LEU A 65 4.88 -1.39 3.52
C LEU A 65 3.92 -1.45 2.34
N ALA A 66 4.43 -1.54 1.11
CA ALA A 66 3.58 -1.73 -0.06
C ALA A 66 4.17 -2.70 -1.09
N LEU A 67 3.29 -3.47 -1.71
CA LEU A 67 3.54 -4.20 -2.95
C LEU A 67 2.93 -3.40 -4.09
N TYR A 68 3.78 -2.78 -4.90
CA TYR A 68 3.38 -2.06 -6.11
C TYR A 68 3.56 -2.94 -7.34
N TRP A 69 2.44 -3.27 -7.98
CA TRP A 69 2.39 -4.18 -9.12
C TRP A 69 1.86 -3.48 -10.36
N ARG A 70 2.66 -3.54 -11.43
CA ARG A 70 2.23 -3.24 -12.79
C ARG A 70 2.18 -4.55 -13.55
N PRO A 71 0.99 -5.13 -13.78
CA PRO A 71 0.86 -6.42 -14.45
C PRO A 71 1.68 -6.49 -15.74
N LYS A 72 2.39 -7.60 -15.95
CA LYS A 72 3.30 -7.86 -17.08
C LYS A 72 4.52 -6.94 -17.21
N LYS A 73 4.72 -5.96 -16.32
CA LYS A 73 5.86 -5.02 -16.37
C LYS A 73 6.81 -5.17 -15.19
N SER A 74 6.28 -5.08 -13.98
CA SER A 74 7.12 -5.01 -12.78
C SER A 74 6.33 -5.26 -11.51
N LEU A 75 6.97 -5.87 -10.53
CA LEU A 75 6.52 -5.94 -9.15
C LEU A 75 7.60 -5.31 -8.26
N PHE A 76 7.21 -4.44 -7.36
CA PHE A 76 8.10 -3.78 -6.42
C PHE A 76 7.60 -3.99 -4.99
N LEU A 77 8.54 -4.26 -4.10
CA LEU A 77 8.37 -4.04 -2.68
C LEU A 77 8.83 -2.63 -2.36
N LEU A 78 7.99 -1.88 -1.65
CA LEU A 78 8.25 -0.52 -1.21
C LEU A 78 8.19 -0.50 0.32
N VAL A 79 9.18 0.14 0.94
CA VAL A 79 9.23 0.37 2.38
C VAL A 79 9.52 1.85 2.62
N SER A 80 8.66 2.52 3.38
CA SER A 80 8.90 3.85 3.91
C SER A 80 9.17 3.78 5.40
N HIS A 81 10.18 4.52 5.86
CA HIS A 81 10.56 4.61 7.26
C HIS A 81 11.14 6.02 7.51
N PRO A 82 10.80 6.69 8.63
CA PRO A 82 11.15 8.10 8.84
C PRO A 82 12.67 8.37 8.86
N ASP A 83 13.48 7.41 9.30
CA ASP A 83 14.95 7.56 9.33
C ASP A 83 15.63 7.24 7.99
N VAL A 84 14.88 6.92 6.93
CA VAL A 84 15.47 6.72 5.61
C VAL A 84 15.94 8.08 5.10
N THR A 85 17.25 8.28 5.16
CA THR A 85 17.93 9.48 4.66
C THR A 85 18.11 9.38 3.15
N THR A 86 18.15 10.53 2.46
CA THR A 86 18.34 10.62 1.00
C THR A 86 19.75 10.32 0.52
N ASP A 87 20.65 9.86 1.40
CA ASP A 87 21.96 9.44 0.92
C ASP A 87 21.76 8.23 0.00
N GLY A 88 22.38 8.26 -1.17
CA GLY A 88 22.19 7.27 -2.24
C GLY A 88 22.75 5.88 -1.90
N SER A 89 22.81 5.52 -0.62
CA SER A 89 23.34 4.26 -0.14
C SER A 89 22.41 3.11 -0.55
N MET A 90 23.02 2.03 -1.04
CA MET A 90 22.32 0.76 -1.20
C MET A 90 22.00 0.22 0.20
N GLN A 91 20.72 0.05 0.46
CA GLN A 91 20.22 -0.51 1.71
C GLN A 91 20.00 -2.02 1.54
N LYS A 92 20.00 -2.76 2.66
CA LYS A 92 19.66 -4.19 2.67
C LYS A 92 18.45 -4.41 3.56
N ILE A 93 17.53 -5.23 3.07
CA ILE A 93 16.44 -5.77 3.88
C ILE A 93 16.65 -7.26 4.03
N ARG A 94 16.42 -7.77 5.24
CA ARG A 94 16.49 -9.20 5.53
C ARG A 94 15.15 -9.67 6.08
N PHE A 95 14.57 -10.66 5.41
CA PHE A 95 13.41 -11.40 5.86
C PHE A 95 13.91 -12.56 6.71
N ARG A 96 13.54 -12.61 7.98
CA ARG A 96 13.84 -13.71 8.91
C ARG A 96 12.55 -14.45 9.24
N PHE A 97 12.52 -15.73 8.93
CA PHE A 97 11.38 -16.60 9.13
C PHE A 97 11.48 -17.33 10.48
N PRO A 98 10.36 -17.80 11.06
CA PRO A 98 10.35 -18.48 12.36
C PRO A 98 11.19 -19.75 12.41
N ASP A 99 11.40 -20.42 11.27
CA ASP A 99 12.25 -21.61 11.15
C ASP A 99 13.76 -21.30 11.11
N GLY A 100 14.13 -20.03 11.31
CA GLY A 100 15.51 -19.55 11.30
C GLY A 100 16.07 -19.25 9.92
N LYS A 101 15.35 -19.54 8.84
CA LYS A 101 15.78 -19.17 7.49
C LYS A 101 15.75 -17.66 7.32
N SER A 102 16.62 -17.17 6.44
CA SER A 102 16.58 -15.77 6.04
C SER A 102 16.85 -15.56 4.56
N VAL A 103 16.21 -14.52 4.02
CA VAL A 103 16.38 -14.08 2.64
C VAL A 103 16.69 -12.59 2.67
N ALA A 104 17.75 -12.16 1.99
CA ALA A 104 18.11 -10.75 1.92
C ALA A 104 17.89 -10.20 0.51
N LEU A 105 17.35 -8.98 0.42
CA LEU A 105 17.23 -8.23 -0.82
C LEU A 105 18.02 -6.93 -0.72
N LYS A 106 18.60 -6.51 -1.85
CA LYS A 106 19.16 -5.17 -2.00
C LYS A 106 18.02 -4.20 -2.31
N LEU A 107 17.99 -3.08 -1.61
CA LEU A 107 17.04 -2.00 -1.82
C LEU A 107 17.75 -0.79 -2.41
N THR A 108 17.10 -0.18 -3.39
CA THR A 108 17.47 1.13 -3.92
C THR A 108 16.60 2.19 -3.29
N LEU A 109 17.19 3.30 -2.85
CA LEU A 109 16.44 4.43 -2.37
C LEU A 109 15.90 5.26 -3.54
N ARG A 110 14.60 5.61 -3.49
CA ARG A 110 13.98 6.55 -4.40
C ARG A 110 12.87 7.31 -3.69
N ASP A 111 12.92 8.64 -3.72
CA ASP A 111 11.90 9.52 -3.14
C ASP A 111 11.59 9.19 -1.66
N LYS A 112 12.65 9.00 -0.85
CA LYS A 112 12.56 8.58 0.58
C LYS A 112 11.91 7.21 0.83
N THR A 113 11.75 6.41 -0.21
CA THR A 113 11.19 5.06 -0.15
C THR A 113 12.24 4.06 -0.59
N LEU A 114 12.47 3.03 0.21
CA LEU A 114 13.31 1.90 -0.18
C LEU A 114 12.54 0.99 -1.11
N GLN A 115 13.13 0.61 -2.24
CA GLN A 115 12.46 -0.15 -3.29
C GLN A 115 13.29 -1.39 -3.67
N ALA A 116 12.64 -2.55 -3.74
CA ALA A 116 13.20 -3.76 -4.35
C ALA A 116 12.30 -4.19 -5.50
N ARG A 117 12.89 -4.39 -6.68
CA ARG A 117 12.19 -5.01 -7.81
C ARG A 117 12.13 -6.51 -7.58
N LEU A 118 10.92 -7.05 -7.40
CA LEU A 118 10.68 -8.48 -7.27
C LEU A 118 10.53 -9.09 -8.68
N GLY A 119 11.24 -10.19 -8.95
CA GLY A 119 11.28 -10.87 -10.24
C GLY A 119 12.64 -10.86 -10.95
N ILE A 120 13.67 -10.29 -10.31
CA ILE A 120 15.06 -10.34 -10.77
C ILE A 120 15.93 -10.91 -9.64
N GLY A 121 16.72 -11.94 -9.92
CA GLY A 121 17.66 -12.54 -8.97
C GLY A 121 17.18 -13.85 -8.32
N SER A 122 18.15 -14.65 -7.84
CA SER A 122 17.92 -16.00 -7.28
C SER A 122 17.21 -16.01 -5.92
N SER A 123 17.21 -14.89 -5.19
CA SER A 123 16.61 -14.78 -3.85
C SER A 123 15.08 -14.68 -3.86
N ILE A 124 14.48 -14.29 -5.00
CA ILE A 124 13.04 -14.03 -5.09
C ILE A 124 12.18 -15.31 -5.01
N PRO A 125 12.51 -16.40 -5.75
CA PRO A 125 11.76 -17.66 -5.59
C PRO A 125 11.81 -18.21 -4.17
N ALA A 126 12.97 -18.11 -3.50
CA ALA A 126 13.13 -18.51 -2.11
C ALA A 126 12.25 -17.65 -1.18
N LEU A 127 12.24 -16.33 -1.35
CA LEU A 127 11.38 -15.44 -0.57
C LEU A 127 9.90 -15.81 -0.70
N PHE A 128 9.41 -16.02 -1.93
CA PHE A 128 8.01 -16.39 -2.15
C PHE A 128 7.66 -17.77 -1.60
N HIS A 129 8.58 -18.74 -1.71
CA HIS A 129 8.41 -20.06 -1.11
C HIS A 129 8.23 -19.94 0.41
N GLU A 130 9.12 -19.23 1.09
CA GLU A 130 9.08 -19.08 2.54
C GLU A 130 7.85 -18.29 3.01
N VAL A 131 7.47 -17.21 2.31
CA VAL A 131 6.23 -16.47 2.59
C VAL A 131 5.00 -17.37 2.44
N LYS A 132 4.99 -18.28 1.46
CA LYS A 132 3.87 -19.20 1.24
C LYS A 132 3.66 -20.16 2.40
N ILE A 133 4.73 -20.64 3.04
CA ILE A 133 4.64 -21.64 4.11
C ILE A 133 4.65 -21.04 5.53
N SER A 134 5.16 -19.82 5.69
CA SER A 134 5.30 -19.18 7.01
C SER A 134 4.03 -18.46 7.48
N SER A 135 3.79 -18.44 8.79
CA SER A 135 2.70 -17.67 9.41
C SER A 135 3.08 -16.21 9.68
N SER A 136 4.37 -15.90 9.71
CA SER A 136 4.88 -14.56 9.97
C SER A 136 6.29 -14.40 9.43
N VAL A 137 6.76 -13.16 9.35
CA VAL A 137 8.15 -12.85 9.00
C VAL A 137 8.59 -11.60 9.76
N ASN A 138 9.81 -11.63 10.30
CA ASN A 138 10.46 -10.42 10.79
C ASN A 138 11.26 -9.79 9.65
N VAL A 139 11.12 -8.49 9.46
CA VAL A 139 11.74 -7.75 8.37
C VAL A 139 12.72 -6.77 8.97
N GLU A 140 14.00 -6.99 8.71
CA GLU A 140 15.11 -6.19 9.23
C GLU A 140 15.56 -5.18 8.19
N LEU A 141 15.57 -3.90 8.56
CA LEU A 141 16.13 -2.78 7.80
C LEU A 141 17.58 -2.60 8.22
N VAL A 142 18.48 -3.39 7.60
CA VAL A 142 19.85 -3.61 8.10
C VAL A 142 20.66 -2.32 8.27
N GLY A 143 20.50 -1.34 7.38
CA GLY A 143 21.24 -0.07 7.51
C GLY A 143 20.59 0.96 8.45
N LEU A 144 19.41 0.65 9.01
CA LEU A 144 18.75 1.48 10.02
C LEU A 144 18.80 0.86 11.42
N ASP A 145 19.33 -0.37 11.54
CA ASP A 145 19.29 -1.17 12.76
C ASP A 145 17.88 -1.26 13.40
N ASP A 146 16.86 -1.37 12.54
CA ASP A 146 15.46 -1.48 12.96
C ASP A 146 14.77 -2.66 12.27
N SER A 147 13.64 -3.09 12.82
CA SER A 147 12.87 -4.19 12.24
C SER A 147 11.39 -4.06 12.51
N PHE A 148 10.58 -4.79 11.75
CA PHE A 148 9.14 -4.87 11.97
C PHE A 148 8.62 -6.24 11.59
N ARG A 149 7.52 -6.65 12.21
CA ARG A 149 6.91 -7.96 12.00
C ARG A 149 5.73 -7.85 11.05
N ILE A 150 5.64 -8.79 10.12
CA ILE A 150 4.47 -8.97 9.25
C ILE A 150 3.78 -10.28 9.64
N ASP A 151 2.48 -10.20 9.93
CA ASP A 151 1.62 -11.37 10.00
C ASP A 151 1.24 -11.81 8.57
N LEU A 152 1.44 -13.09 8.28
CA LEU A 152 1.18 -13.69 6.98
C LEU A 152 -0.09 -14.54 6.96
N ALA A 153 -0.92 -14.51 8.02
CA ALA A 153 -2.22 -15.18 8.07
C ALA A 153 -3.13 -14.76 6.91
N GLU A 154 -3.13 -13.47 6.55
CA GLU A 154 -3.99 -12.91 5.51
C GLU A 154 -3.34 -12.86 4.11
N LYS A 155 -2.16 -13.47 3.92
CA LYS A 155 -1.44 -13.43 2.63
C LYS A 155 -2.28 -13.87 1.44
N GLY A 156 -3.18 -14.86 1.64
CA GLY A 156 -4.10 -15.34 0.62
C GLY A 156 -5.12 -14.28 0.20
N ASN A 157 -5.64 -13.50 1.16
CA ASN A 157 -6.58 -12.41 0.90
C ASN A 157 -5.91 -11.26 0.13
N VAL A 158 -4.67 -10.92 0.49
CA VAL A 158 -3.89 -9.89 -0.21
C VAL A 158 -3.57 -10.34 -1.65
N GLN A 159 -3.14 -11.59 -1.83
CA GLN A 159 -2.88 -12.16 -3.15
C GLN A 159 -4.13 -12.15 -4.02
N GLN A 160 -5.27 -12.59 -3.47
CA GLN A 160 -6.54 -12.60 -4.20
C GLN A 160 -6.99 -11.19 -4.57
N GLY A 161 -6.88 -10.22 -3.64
CA GLY A 161 -7.21 -8.82 -3.93
C GLY A 161 -6.35 -8.23 -5.05
N LEU A 162 -5.05 -8.55 -5.11
CA LEU A 162 -4.19 -8.12 -6.22
C LEU A 162 -4.64 -8.73 -7.56
N LEU A 163 -5.05 -10.00 -7.57
CA LEU A 163 -5.60 -10.67 -8.76
C LEU A 163 -6.94 -10.05 -9.20
N ASP A 164 -7.81 -9.72 -8.24
CA ASP A 164 -9.10 -9.05 -8.52
C ASP A 164 -8.87 -7.65 -9.10
N CYS A 165 -7.92 -6.89 -8.54
CA CYS A 165 -7.48 -5.61 -9.10
C CYS A 165 -6.93 -5.78 -10.53
N GLN A 166 -6.12 -6.82 -10.79
CA GLN A 166 -5.63 -7.08 -12.14
C GLN A 166 -6.78 -7.37 -13.12
N LYS A 167 -7.80 -8.14 -12.72
CA LYS A 167 -8.97 -8.40 -13.56
C LYS A 167 -9.71 -7.10 -13.87
N TRP A 168 -9.93 -6.27 -12.86
CA TRP A 168 -10.57 -4.96 -13.01
C TRP A 168 -9.79 -4.03 -13.96
N LEU A 169 -8.46 -4.00 -13.90
CA LEU A 169 -7.61 -3.24 -14.83
C LEU A 169 -7.69 -3.70 -16.31
N ASN A 170 -8.34 -4.83 -16.58
CA ASN A 170 -8.49 -5.39 -17.93
C ASN A 170 -9.95 -5.41 -18.42
N GLN A 171 -10.88 -4.90 -17.63
CA GLN A 171 -12.25 -4.61 -18.06
C GLN A 171 -12.25 -3.34 -18.92
#